data_AF-A0A9D4HKD9-F1
#
_entry.id   AF-A0A9D4HKD9-F1
#
_cell.length_a   1.000
_cell.length_b   1.000
_cell.length_c   1.000
_cell.angle_alpha   90.00
_cell.angle_beta   90.00
_cell.angle_gamma   90.00
#
_symmetry.space_group_name_H-M   'P 1'
#
loop_
_entity.id
_entity.type
_entity.pdbx_description
1 polymer ?
#
loop_
_entity_poly.entity_id
_entity_poly.type
_entity_poly.pdbx_seq_one_letter_code
_entity_poly.pdbx_strand_id
1 'polypeptide(L)'
;MIQDFYLTKVRPRIEGRGFPANSIIDFAVCEDGERLWVIEVNPFLETTDGALFSWQQERPLLEGSQGFVFRITERPRPGARTILPQSVRALLV
;
A
#
# COMPACT_ATOMS: atom_id res chain seq x y z
N MET A 1 3.28 -6.78 13.89
CA MET A 1 2.12 -7.13 13.03
C MET A 1 2.39 -6.90 11.54
N ILE A 2 2.30 -5.70 10.92
CA ILE A 2 2.73 -5.57 9.50
C ILE A 2 4.26 -5.43 9.38
N GLN A 3 4.88 -4.66 10.29
CA GLN A 3 6.33 -4.43 10.29
C GLN A 3 7.14 -5.73 10.43
N ASP A 4 6.76 -6.62 11.35
CA ASP A 4 7.43 -7.91 11.53
C ASP A 4 7.27 -8.81 10.30
N PHE A 5 6.08 -8.82 9.69
CA PHE A 5 5.84 -9.56 8.46
C PHE A 5 6.72 -9.03 7.32
N TYR A 6 6.81 -7.71 7.17
CA TYR A 6 7.70 -7.08 6.21
C TYR A 6 9.16 -7.49 6.45
N LEU A 7 9.68 -7.29 7.67
CA LEU A 7 11.08 -7.55 8.00
C LEU A 7 11.47 -9.02 7.86
N THR A 8 10.59 -9.94 8.26
CA THR A 8 10.93 -11.38 8.33
C THR A 8 10.55 -12.17 7.08
N LYS A 9 9.56 -11.71 6.30
CA LYS A 9 9.04 -12.45 5.14
C LYS A 9 9.22 -11.68 3.83
N VAL A 10 8.93 -10.38 3.79
CA VAL A 10 8.87 -9.64 2.53
C VAL A 10 10.24 -9.11 2.12
N ARG A 11 10.89 -8.35 3.00
CA ARG A 11 12.19 -7.70 2.76
C ARG A 11 13.27 -8.67 2.23
N PRO A 12 13.49 -9.86 2.81
CA PRO A 12 14.50 -10.79 2.30
C PRO A 12 14.26 -11.26 0.86
N ARG A 13 13.00 -11.25 0.41
CA ARG A 13 12.60 -11.67 -0.95
C ARG A 13 12.72 -10.54 -1.97
N ILE A 14 12.52 -9.29 -1.54
CA ILE A 14 12.63 -8.10 -2.37
C ILE A 14 14.10 -7.74 -2.59
N GLU A 15 14.87 -7.59 -1.50
CA GLU A 15 16.27 -7.17 -1.58
C GLU A 15 17.17 -8.21 -2.28
N GLY A 16 16.84 -9.50 -2.15
CA GLY A 16 17.61 -10.59 -2.76
C GLY A 16 17.41 -10.78 -4.27
N ARG A 17 16.59 -9.95 -4.94
CA ARG A 17 16.16 -10.19 -6.34
C ARG A 17 16.31 -8.99 -7.28
N GLY A 18 17.09 -7.98 -6.90
CA GLY A 18 17.33 -6.80 -7.74
C GLY A 18 16.12 -5.85 -7.86
N PHE A 19 15.19 -5.93 -6.91
CA PHE A 19 14.06 -5.02 -6.82
C PHE A 19 14.54 -3.62 -6.36
N PRO A 20 13.88 -2.52 -6.74
CA PRO A 20 14.22 -1.19 -6.27
C PRO A 20 14.26 -1.09 -4.74
N ALA A 21 15.24 -0.34 -4.22
CA ALA A 21 15.46 -0.18 -2.78
C ALA A 21 14.26 0.43 -2.06
N ASN A 22 13.54 1.33 -2.74
CA ASN A 22 12.35 2.01 -2.22
C ASN A 22 11.11 1.55 -2.99
N SER A 23 10.08 1.13 -2.27
CA SER A 23 8.82 0.65 -2.85
C SER A 23 7.64 0.94 -1.91
N ILE A 24 6.45 1.00 -2.50
CA ILE A 24 5.16 1.06 -1.79
C ILE A 24 4.57 -0.34 -1.85
N ILE A 25 4.14 -0.87 -0.71
CA ILE A 25 3.66 -2.25 -0.61
C ILE A 25 2.24 -2.24 -0.08
N ASP A 26 1.33 -2.77 -0.87
CA ASP A 26 -0.07 -2.92 -0.48
C ASP A 26 -0.28 -4.27 0.19
N PHE A 27 -0.77 -4.23 1.42
CA PHE A 27 -1.08 -5.41 2.22
C PHE A 27 -2.59 -5.60 2.34
N ALA A 28 -3.04 -6.83 2.21
CA ALA A 28 -4.35 -7.23 2.72
C ALA A 28 -4.20 -7.88 4.09
N VAL A 29 -4.98 -7.38 5.04
CA VAL A 29 -5.14 -7.97 6.37
C VAL A 29 -6.44 -8.76 6.36
N CYS A 30 -6.36 -10.07 6.63
CA CYS A 30 -7.49 -10.99 6.61
C CYS A 30 -7.59 -11.72 7.95
N GLU A 31 -8.71 -12.42 8.17
CA GLU A 31 -8.91 -13.31 9.32
C GLU A 31 -8.59 -12.59 10.64
N ASP A 32 -9.22 -11.42 10.87
CA ASP A 32 -9.03 -10.57 12.07
C ASP A 32 -7.58 -10.16 12.40
N GLY A 33 -6.70 -10.15 11.40
CA GLY A 33 -5.30 -9.77 11.57
C GLY A 33 -4.33 -10.96 11.68
N GLU A 34 -4.84 -12.19 11.67
CA GLU A 34 -4.01 -13.39 11.71
C GLU A 34 -3.27 -13.62 10.39
N ARG A 35 -3.82 -13.11 9.27
CA ARG A 35 -3.28 -13.38 7.95
C ARG A 35 -2.98 -12.10 7.17
N LEU A 36 -1.75 -12.04 6.67
CA LEU A 36 -1.25 -10.94 5.85
C LEU A 36 -0.85 -11.43 4.46
N TRP A 37 -1.28 -10.70 3.44
CA TRP A 37 -0.92 -10.93 2.05
C TRP A 37 -0.29 -9.68 1.46
N VAL A 38 0.74 -9.86 0.62
CA VAL A 38 1.21 -8.82 -0.30
C VAL A 38 0.30 -8.86 -1.52
N ILE A 39 -0.39 -7.76 -1.80
CA ILE A 39 -1.29 -7.63 -2.96
C ILE A 39 -0.55 -7.04 -4.15
N GLU A 40 0.22 -5.97 -3.90
CA GLU A 40 0.95 -5.25 -4.93
C GLU A 40 2.26 -4.67 -4.36
N VAL A 41 3.27 -4.56 -5.21
CA VAL A 41 4.51 -3.84 -4.92
C VAL A 41 4.71 -2.78 -6.00
N ASN A 42 4.47 -1.54 -5.61
CA ASN A 42 4.54 -0.37 -6.45
C ASN A 42 5.91 0.32 -6.34
N PRO A 43 6.40 0.98 -7.40
CA PRO A 43 7.60 1.80 -7.32
C PRO A 43 7.37 3.00 -6.38
N PHE A 44 8.41 3.45 -5.68
CA PHE A 44 8.33 4.65 -4.86
C PHE A 44 8.43 5.91 -5.73
N LEU A 45 7.32 6.28 -6.36
CA LEU A 45 7.20 7.42 -7.28
C LEU A 45 5.92 8.21 -7.00
N GLU A 46 5.93 9.51 -7.28
CA GLU A 46 4.78 10.41 -7.07
C GLU A 46 3.53 10.02 -7.88
N THR A 47 3.69 9.17 -8.90
CA THR A 47 2.60 8.59 -9.70
C THR A 47 1.83 7.49 -8.97
N THR A 48 2.40 6.90 -7.92
CA THR A 48 1.70 5.92 -7.07
C THR A 48 0.83 6.68 -6.07
N ASP A 49 -0.44 6.30 -5.91
CA ASP A 49 -1.35 6.97 -4.97
C ASP A 49 -0.79 6.91 -3.55
N GLY A 50 -0.61 8.07 -2.92
CA GLY A 50 -0.15 8.19 -1.53
C GLY A 50 -1.22 7.83 -0.50
N ALA A 51 -2.44 7.50 -0.93
CA ALA A 51 -3.59 7.24 -0.08
C ALA A 51 -3.84 8.42 0.89
N LEU A 52 -3.63 8.23 2.18
CA LEU A 52 -3.81 9.29 3.20
C LEU A 52 -2.57 10.19 3.36
N PHE A 53 -1.57 10.05 2.52
CA PHE A 53 -0.38 10.89 2.48
C PHE A 53 -0.32 11.74 1.21
N SER A 54 0.31 12.91 1.32
CA SER A 54 0.55 13.83 0.20
C SER A 54 2.03 13.80 -0.20
N TRP A 55 2.32 13.32 -1.41
CA TRP A 55 3.66 13.38 -1.98
C TRP A 55 4.27 14.78 -1.98
N GLN A 56 3.47 15.78 -2.33
CA GLN A 56 3.94 17.16 -2.47
C GLN A 56 4.28 17.81 -1.13
N GLN A 57 3.51 17.51 -0.08
CA GLN A 57 3.63 18.19 1.22
C GLN A 57 4.46 17.39 2.22
N GLU A 58 4.52 16.06 2.06
CA GLU A 58 5.01 15.13 3.09
C GLU A 58 6.17 14.27 2.58
N ARG A 59 6.87 14.71 1.53
CA ARG A 59 8.02 14.00 0.99
C ARG A 59 9.08 13.61 2.04
N PRO A 60 9.49 14.50 2.97
CA PRO A 60 10.46 14.12 4.01
C PRO A 60 9.95 13.00 4.92
N LEU A 61 8.63 12.94 5.17
CA LEU A 61 8.01 11.86 5.93
C LEU A 61 8.08 10.54 5.15
N LEU A 62 7.69 10.57 3.87
CA LEU A 62 7.69 9.38 3.00
C LEU A 62 9.09 8.81 2.77
N GLU A 63 10.11 9.68 2.71
CA GLU A 63 11.52 9.30 2.60
C GLU A 63 12.13 8.85 3.95
N GLY A 64 11.33 8.79 5.02
CA GLY A 64 11.74 8.25 6.33
C GLY A 64 12.48 9.24 7.23
N SER A 65 12.54 10.52 6.88
CA SER A 65 13.28 11.54 7.66
C SER A 65 12.54 11.98 8.94
N GLN A 66 11.24 11.69 9.07
CA GLN A 66 10.39 12.14 10.18
C GLN A 66 9.83 11.01 11.05
N GLY A 67 10.42 9.80 10.97
CA GLY A 67 9.98 8.63 11.73
C GLY A 67 8.74 7.94 11.14
N PHE A 68 8.20 6.96 11.87
CA PHE A 68 7.07 6.15 11.42
C PHE A 68 5.72 6.81 11.76
N VAL A 69 4.84 6.90 10.76
CA VAL A 69 3.48 7.44 10.90
C VAL A 69 2.47 6.46 10.34
N PHE A 70 1.39 6.23 11.08
CA PHE A 70 0.26 5.39 10.67
C PHE A 70 -1.02 6.21 10.66
N ARG A 71 -1.83 6.08 9.60
CA ARG A 71 -3.08 6.83 9.41
C ARG A 71 -4.22 5.88 9.11
N ILE A 72 -5.38 6.18 9.69
CA ILE A 72 -6.64 5.48 9.45
C ILE A 72 -7.72 6.52 9.13
N THR A 73 -8.72 6.08 8.37
CA THR A 73 -9.94 6.86 8.09
C THR A 73 -11.14 6.03 8.49
N GLU A 74 -12.16 6.68 9.07
CA GLU A 74 -13.42 6.03 9.43
C GLU A 74 -14.24 5.66 8.18
N ARG A 75 -14.04 6.42 7.09
CA ARG A 75 -14.77 6.20 5.83
C ARG A 75 -13.84 5.55 4.82
N PRO A 76 -14.21 4.39 4.25
CA PRO A 76 -13.46 3.82 3.16
C PRO A 76 -13.49 4.79 1.99
N ARG A 77 -12.36 4.93 1.28
CA ARG A 77 -12.39 5.61 -0.01
C ARG A 77 -13.29 4.82 -0.97
N PRO A 78 -14.07 5.49 -1.82
CA PRO A 78 -14.81 4.80 -2.87
C PRO A 78 -13.84 3.93 -3.67
N GLY A 79 -14.00 2.60 -3.58
CA GLY A 79 -13.16 1.68 -4.34
C GLY A 79 -13.42 1.80 -5.84
N ALA A 80 -12.52 1.26 -6.67
CA ALA A 80 -12.64 1.31 -8.12
C ALA A 80 -14.05 0.88 -8.61
N ARG A 81 -14.62 -0.18 -8.02
CA ARG A 81 -15.99 -0.66 -8.33
C ARG A 81 -17.09 0.39 -8.14
N THR A 82 -16.97 1.29 -7.16
CA THR A 82 -17.95 2.36 -6.93
C THR A 82 -17.79 3.54 -7.89
N ILE A 83 -16.64 3.64 -8.56
CA ILE A 83 -16.33 4.71 -9.53
C ILE A 83 -16.65 4.26 -10.96
N LEU A 84 -16.67 2.95 -11.23
CA LEU A 84 -17.02 2.43 -12.56
C LEU A 84 -18.44 2.84 -12.99
N PRO A 85 -18.67 3.21 -14.26
CA PRO A 85 -20.01 3.37 -14.80
C PRO A 85 -20.84 2.08 -14.64
N GLN A 86 -22.16 2.22 -14.50
CA GLN A 86 -23.06 1.07 -14.28
C GLN A 86 -22.93 0.01 -15.38
N SER A 87 -22.69 0.43 -16.61
CA SER A 87 -22.44 -0.46 -17.76
C SER A 87 -21.20 -1.34 -17.58
N VAL A 88 -20.13 -0.82 -16.98
CA VAL A 88 -18.88 -1.57 -16.75
C VAL A 88 -19.02 -2.50 -15.54
N ARG A 89 -19.76 -2.08 -14.50
CA ARG A 89 -20.03 -2.94 -13.34
C ARG A 89 -20.79 -4.21 -13.73
N ALA A 90 -21.72 -4.11 -14.69
CA ALA A 90 -22.51 -5.24 -15.18
C ALA A 90 -21.68 -6.33 -15.90
N LEU A 91 -20.42 -6.04 -16.25
CA LEU A 91 -19.51 -6.97 -16.91
C LEU A 91 -18.56 -7.71 -15.94
N LEU A 92 -18.55 -7.33 -14.66
CA LEU A 92 -17.66 -7.89 -13.63
C LEU A 92 -18.34 -8.98 -12.77
N VAL A 93 -19.34 -9.65 -13.33
CA VAL A 93 -20.13 -10.74 -12.70
C VAL A 93 -19.39 -12.07 -12.81
#